data_AF-A0A2R6F795-F1
#
_entry.id   AF-A0A2R6F795-F1
#
_cell.length_a   1.000
_cell.length_b   1.000
_cell.length_c   1.000
_cell.angle_alpha   90.00
_cell.angle_beta   90.00
_cell.angle_gamma   90.00
#
_symmetry.space_group_name_H-M   'P 1'
#
loop_
_entity.id
_entity.type
_entity.pdbx_description
1 polymer ?
#
loop_
_entity_poly.entity_id
_entity_poly.type
_entity_poly.pdbx_seq_one_letter_code
_entity_poly.pdbx_strand_id
1 'polypeptide(L)' 'MPETTLSRIDELLEGAQADVDDPDTIYKIRNARQLVGVLEQRHADLDDALDETITDEQVLNNLRDLGYL' A
#
# COMPACT_ATOMS: atom_id res chain seq x y z
N MET A 1 2.07 -8.62 -9.33
CA MET A 1 1.73 -8.37 -7.92
C MET A 1 0.21 -8.35 -7.81
N PRO A 2 -0.40 -8.99 -6.79
CA PRO A 2 -1.81 -8.82 -6.55
C PRO A 2 -2.11 -7.33 -6.37
N GLU A 3 -3.22 -6.87 -6.95
CA GLU A 3 -3.67 -5.48 -6.84
C GLU A 3 -3.99 -5.19 -5.38
N THR A 4 -3.10 -4.48 -4.69
CA THR A 4 -3.30 -4.12 -3.28
C THR A 4 -4.32 -2.99 -3.20
N THR A 5 -5.00 -2.87 -2.06
CA THR A 5 -5.89 -1.72 -1.80
C THR A 5 -5.14 -0.40 -1.98
N LEU A 6 -3.85 -0.34 -1.65
CA LEU A 6 -3.01 0.84 -1.82
C LEU A 6 -2.73 1.15 -3.29
N SER A 7 -2.41 0.14 -4.10
CA SER A 7 -2.24 0.28 -5.55
C SER A 7 -3.51 0.81 -6.21
N ARG A 8 -4.68 0.32 -5.78
CA ARG A 8 -5.98 0.83 -6.27
C ARG A 8 -6.23 2.29 -5.88
N ILE A 9 -5.83 2.68 -4.66
CA ILE A 9 -5.94 4.08 -4.22
C ILE A 9 -5.01 4.97 -5.05
N ASP A 10 -3.78 4.54 -5.36
CA ASP A 10 -2.88 5.33 -6.21
C ASP A 10 -3.45 5.52 -7.62
N GLU A 11 -4.02 4.47 -8.23
CA GLU A 11 -4.67 4.58 -9.56
C GLU A 11 -5.84 5.58 -9.57
N LEU A 12 -6.68 5.55 -8.52
CA LEU A 12 -7.79 6.50 -8.40
C LEU A 12 -7.29 7.94 -8.23
N LEU A 13 -6.22 8.14 -7.45
CA LEU A 13 -5.59 9.44 -7.26
C LEU A 13 -4.90 9.93 -8.55
N GLU A 14 -4.28 9.04 -9.31
CA GLU A 14 -3.69 9.36 -10.60
C GLU A 14 -4.75 9.83 -11.61
N GLY A 15 -5.88 9.11 -11.71
CA GLY A 15 -7.01 9.53 -12.53
C GLY A 15 -7.54 10.90 -12.10
N ALA A 16 -7.76 11.10 -10.79
CA ALA A 16 -8.21 12.39 -10.26
C ALA A 16 -7.22 13.53 -10.52
N GLN A 17 -5.91 13.25 -10.54
CA GLN A 17 -4.89 14.26 -10.85
C GLN A 17 -4.93 14.69 -12.32
N ALA A 18 -5.24 13.77 -13.24
CA ALA A 18 -5.32 14.06 -14.68
C ALA A 18 -6.54 14.92 -15.04
N ASP A 19 -7.59 14.87 -14.22
CA ASP A 19 -8.87 15.56 -14.45
C ASP A 19 -8.95 16.96 -13.81
N VAL A 20 -7.87 17.43 -13.17
CA VAL A 20 -7.86 18.69 -12.40
C VAL A 20 -6.75 19.63 -12.87
N ASP A 21 -7.10 20.89 -13.11
CA ASP A 21 -6.16 21.96 -13.49
C ASP A 21 -5.74 22.87 -12.31
N ASP A 22 -6.44 22.78 -11.17
CA ASP A 22 -6.16 23.61 -10.00
C ASP A 22 -4.82 23.20 -9.34
N PRO A 23 -3.82 24.10 -9.26
CA PRO A 23 -2.49 23.76 -8.76
C PRO A 23 -2.47 23.30 -7.29
N ASP A 24 -3.33 23.86 -6.44
CA ASP A 24 -3.43 23.47 -5.03
C ASP A 24 -4.01 22.05 -4.90
N THR A 25 -5.03 21.73 -5.69
CA THR A 25 -5.63 20.39 -5.74
C THR A 25 -4.65 19.37 -6.31
N ILE A 26 -3.93 19.68 -7.40
CA ILE A 26 -2.84 18.83 -7.92
C ILE A 26 -1.79 18.56 -6.84
N TYR A 27 -1.38 19.59 -6.10
CA TYR A 27 -0.43 19.45 -5.00
C TYR A 27 -0.96 18.50 -3.91
N LYS A 28 -2.21 18.65 -3.48
CA LYS A 28 -2.83 17.76 -2.47
C LYS A 28 -2.90 16.31 -2.94
N ILE A 29 -3.31 16.08 -4.19
CA ILE A 29 -3.37 14.74 -4.78
C ILE A 29 -1.97 14.12 -4.84
N ARG A 30 -0.95 14.88 -5.25
CA ARG A 30 0.44 14.42 -5.25
C ARG A 30 0.92 14.02 -3.85
N ASN A 31 0.60 14.80 -2.82
CA ASN A 31 0.97 14.46 -1.45
C ASN A 31 0.24 13.19 -0.97
N ALA A 32 -1.04 13.02 -1.33
CA ALA A 32 -1.78 11.80 -1.01
C ALA A 32 -1.12 10.56 -1.66
N ARG A 33 -0.74 10.64 -2.94
CA ARG A 33 0.01 9.56 -3.63
C ARG A 33 1.34 9.24 -2.95
N GLN A 34 2.07 10.28 -2.50
CA GLN A 34 3.31 10.07 -1.73
C GLN A 34 3.07 9.32 -0.41
N LEU A 35 2.00 9.63 0.31
CA LEU A 35 1.64 8.92 1.55
C LEU A 35 1.24 7.46 1.27
N VAL A 36 0.56 7.18 0.15
CA VAL A 36 0.27 5.81 -0.29
C VAL A 36 1.57 5.03 -0.49
N GLY A 37 2.54 5.59 -1.20
CA GLY A 37 3.84 4.93 -1.40
C GLY A 37 4.61 4.66 -0.11
N VAL A 38 4.53 5.56 0.89
CA VAL A 38 5.12 5.32 2.22
C VAL A 38 4.46 4.14 2.93
N LEU A 39 3.13 3.99 2.80
CA LEU A 39 2.41 2.87 3.38
C LEU A 39 2.73 1.56 2.65
N GLU A 40 2.84 1.57 1.33
CA GLU A 40 3.26 0.40 0.55
C GLU A 40 4.65 -0.09 0.96
N GLN A 41 5.61 0.83 1.09
CA GLN A 41 6.96 0.47 1.56
C GLN A 41 6.92 -0.12 2.97
N ARG A 42 6.15 0.49 3.88
CA ARG A 42 6.01 -0.02 5.25
C ARG A 42 5.37 -1.41 5.29
N HIS A 43 4.42 -1.70 4.41
CA HIS A 43 3.84 -3.04 4.29
C HIS A 43 4.84 -4.04 3.76
N ALA A 44 5.59 -3.70 2.71
CA ALA A 44 6.66 -4.54 2.20
C ALA A 44 7.73 -4.83 3.27
N ASP A 45 8.17 -3.80 4.01
CA ASP A 45 9.15 -3.97 5.09
C ASP A 45 8.61 -4.86 6.23
N LEU A 46 7.31 -4.79 6.51
CA LEU A 46 6.65 -5.64 7.50
C LEU A 46 6.56 -7.08 7.02
N ASP A 47 6.15 -7.31 5.77
CA ASP A 47 6.07 -8.64 5.17
C ASP A 47 7.46 -9.29 5.15
N ASP A 48 8.50 -8.56 4.74
CA ASP A 48 9.89 -9.04 4.75
C ASP A 48 10.37 -9.38 6.17
N ALA A 49 10.08 -8.52 7.16
CA ALA A 49 10.44 -8.78 8.55
C ALA A 49 9.67 -9.97 9.14
N LEU A 50 8.42 -10.17 8.69
CA LEU A 50 7.58 -11.30 9.10
C LEU A 50 8.12 -12.61 8.52
N ASP A 51 8.52 -12.62 7.24
CA ASP A 51 9.18 -13.76 6.59
C ASP A 51 10.52 -14.11 7.25
N GLU A 52 11.30 -13.11 7.70
CA GLU A 52 12.57 -13.35 8.40
C GLU A 52 12.37 -13.85 9.84
N THR A 53 11.30 -13.41 10.52
CA THR A 53 11.07 -13.71 11.94
C THR A 53 10.22 -14.97 12.17
N ILE A 54 9.27 -15.28 11.29
CA ILE A 54 8.37 -16.42 11.46
C ILE A 54 8.99 -17.67 10.82
N THR A 55 9.76 -18.40 11.61
CA THR A 55 10.19 -19.79 11.31
C THR A 55 9.13 -20.83 11.72
N ASP A 56 8.03 -20.40 12.36
CA ASP A 56 7.01 -21.27 12.92
C ASP A 56 5.77 -21.31 12.00
N GLU A 57 5.67 -22.38 11.22
CA GLU A 57 4.69 -22.57 10.15
C GLU A 57 3.23 -22.46 10.63
N GLN A 58 2.98 -22.69 11.93
CA GLN A 58 1.66 -22.49 12.54
C GLN A 58 1.26 -21.01 12.65
N VAL A 59 2.21 -20.10 12.88
CA VAL A 59 1.93 -18.67 13.01
C VAL A 59 1.67 -18.05 11.63
N LEU A 60 2.42 -18.47 10.60
CA LEU A 60 2.19 -18.09 9.20
C LEU A 60 0.79 -18.48 8.72
N ASN A 61 0.37 -19.72 8.99
CA ASN A 61 -0.98 -20.19 8.61
C ASN A 61 -2.08 -19.38 9.32
N ASN A 62 -1.91 -19.07 10.61
CA ASN A 62 -2.88 -18.24 11.33
C ASN A 62 -2.97 -16.81 10.81
N LEU A 63 -1.84 -16.20 10.43
CA LEU A 63 -1.84 -14.84 9.88
C LEU A 63 -2.48 -14.78 8.48
N ARG A 64 -2.27 -15.81 7.66
CA ARG A 64 -2.93 -15.98 6.36
C ARG A 64 -4.43 -16.19 6.50
N ASP A 65 -4.87 -17.03 7.44
CA ASP A 65 -6.29 -17.27 7.71
C ASP A 65 -7.01 -16.00 8.22
N LEU A 66 -6.28 -15.08 8.84
CA LEU A 66 -6.79 -13.79 9.30
C LEU A 66 -6.70 -12.68 8.23
N GLY A 67 -6.12 -12.96 7.06
CA GLY A 67 -6.00 -12.02 5.94
C GLY A 67 -4.92 -10.95 6.13
N TYR A 68 -3.94 -11.22 7.00
CA TYR A 68 -2.75 -10.37 7.15
C TYR A 68 -1.63 -10.74 6.18
N LEU A 69 -1.73 -11.90 5.52
CA LEU A 69 -0.89 -12.44 4.44
C LEU A 69 -1.78 -13.04 3.35
#